data_AF-A0A849ZYE3-F1
#
_entry.id   AF-A0A849ZYE3-F1
#
_cell.length_a   1.000
_cell.length_b   1.000
_cell.length_c   1.000
_cell.angle_alpha   90.00
_cell.angle_beta   90.00
_cell.angle_gamma   90.00
#
_symmetry.space_group_name_H-M   'P 1'
#
loop_
_entity.id
_entity.type
_entity.pdbx_description
1 polymer ?
#
loop_
_entity_poly.entity_id
_entity_poly.type
_entity_poly.pdbx_seq_one_letter_code
_entity_poly.pdbx_strand_id
1 'polypeptide(L)'
;MAPKPQRRLRLRTRLPLYLLGLLGGLQLIVPDKIWAALLVGMAATLGVAYLWARQMRDRVRISRSSRGQWVVAGDLLEEDWLLQNHSILPVLWAVVRDHSDIPGYAIDRVATAAGEGRYTWRTQGTCTQRGVFTLGPCTASLGDPFGLFEVTHDYPDTRTLLVYPRVMKLPEFDLPQGHTSGRARRSRRATPETLLASHVRGYLPGDSLHLIHWPKSAQQGQLMVKQFDLEPAGPLWLVLDLDAAVQAGQDQESTLEYGVILAASLAAKHLYAGRAVGLIAYGQETCLLPPQSGSAHLWRILPPLAHAAASPEWPLARVLAQVAPDIGRGRTLLVITPA
;
A
#
# COMPACT_ATOMS: atom_id res chain seq x y z
N MET A 1 0.09 -5.24 21.87
CA MET A 1 1.26 -4.99 22.75
C MET A 1 2.49 -5.24 21.88
N ALA A 2 3.24 -4.18 21.50
CA ALA A 2 4.35 -4.34 20.56
C ALA A 2 5.40 -5.31 21.13
N PRO A 3 5.90 -6.26 20.32
CA PRO A 3 6.88 -7.23 20.79
C PRO A 3 8.14 -6.51 21.29
N LYS A 4 8.65 -6.92 22.47
CA LYS A 4 9.87 -6.33 23.03
C LYS A 4 11.05 -6.62 22.09
N PRO A 5 11.93 -5.63 21.83
CA PRO A 5 13.12 -5.87 21.01
C PRO A 5 14.01 -6.90 21.69
N GLN A 6 14.48 -7.89 20.93
CA GLN A 6 15.49 -8.83 21.42
C GLN A 6 16.85 -8.17 21.30
N ARG A 7 17.64 -8.25 22.37
CA ARG A 7 18.94 -7.57 22.46
C ARG A 7 20.00 -8.59 22.80
N ARG A 8 20.98 -8.75 21.92
CA ARG A 8 22.04 -9.75 22.05
C ARG A 8 23.38 -9.02 22.13
N LEU A 9 24.23 -9.44 23.06
CA LEU A 9 25.61 -9.01 23.17
C LEU A 9 26.49 -10.22 22.92
N ARG A 10 27.39 -10.13 21.94
CA ARG A 10 28.30 -11.20 21.55
C ARG A 10 29.72 -10.66 21.48
N LEU A 11 30.67 -11.48 21.89
CA LEU A 11 32.08 -11.21 21.66
C LEU A 11 32.40 -11.54 20.20
N ARG A 12 32.86 -10.55 19.42
CA ARG A 12 33.11 -10.69 17.98
C ARG A 12 34.30 -11.60 17.70
N THR A 13 35.35 -11.50 18.50
CA THR A 13 36.55 -12.34 18.39
C THR A 13 36.99 -12.88 19.75
N ARG A 14 37.42 -14.14 19.82
CA ARG A 14 37.93 -14.77 21.05
C ARG A 14 39.43 -14.51 21.29
N LEU A 15 40.12 -13.97 20.29
CA LEU A 15 41.54 -13.58 20.35
C LEU A 15 41.96 -12.82 21.62
N PRO A 16 41.26 -11.78 22.08
CA PRO A 16 41.66 -11.07 23.29
C PRO A 16 41.62 -11.95 24.55
N LEU A 17 40.73 -12.94 24.62
CA LEU A 17 40.66 -13.88 25.75
C LEU A 17 41.87 -14.83 25.76
N TYR A 18 42.26 -15.32 24.58
CA TYR A 18 43.47 -16.14 24.45
C TYR A 18 44.73 -15.34 24.78
N LEU A 19 44.80 -14.07 24.34
CA LEU A 19 45.93 -13.19 24.63
C LEU A 19 46.01 -12.85 26.12
N LEU A 20 44.88 -12.64 26.78
CA LEU A 20 44.82 -12.44 28.24
C LEU A 20 45.27 -13.70 28.99
N GLY A 21 44.86 -14.89 28.54
CA GLY A 21 45.33 -16.16 29.10
C GLY A 21 46.83 -16.38 28.89
N LEU A 22 47.37 -16.04 27.72
CA LEU A 22 48.80 -16.12 27.40
C LEU A 22 49.62 -15.17 28.29
N LEU A 23 49.19 -13.91 28.44
CA LEU A 23 49.84 -12.95 29.34
C LEU A 23 49.81 -13.42 30.80
N GLY A 24 48.69 -14.03 31.23
CA GLY A 24 48.59 -14.65 32.56
C GLY A 24 49.55 -15.83 32.75
N GLY A 25 49.68 -16.69 31.74
CA GLY A 25 50.65 -17.79 31.75
C GLY A 25 52.10 -17.29 31.81
N LEU A 26 52.44 -16.28 31.00
CA LEU A 26 53.78 -15.67 31.01
C LEU A 26 54.11 -15.03 32.37
N GLN A 27 53.14 -14.34 33.00
CA GLN A 27 53.31 -13.78 34.34
C GLN A 27 53.59 -14.85 35.42
N LEU A 28 53.04 -16.06 35.26
CA LEU A 28 53.26 -17.17 36.20
C LEU A 28 54.64 -17.85 35.99
N ILE A 29 55.09 -17.96 34.74
CA ILE A 29 56.38 -18.61 34.40
C ILE A 29 57.55 -17.66 34.62
N VAL A 30 57.42 -16.40 34.20
CA VAL A 30 58.45 -15.36 34.31
C VAL A 30 57.81 -14.08 34.87
N PRO A 31 57.68 -13.96 36.20
CA PRO A 31 57.07 -12.79 36.82
C PRO A 31 57.88 -11.51 36.53
N ASP A 32 57.30 -10.59 35.76
CA ASP A 32 57.90 -9.29 35.44
C ASP A 32 56.84 -8.19 35.59
N LYS A 33 57.26 -6.96 35.90
CA LYS A 33 56.39 -5.79 35.93
C LYS A 33 55.78 -5.49 34.55
N ILE A 34 56.48 -5.83 33.47
CA ILE A 34 56.01 -5.61 32.10
C ILE A 34 54.77 -6.46 31.81
N TRP A 35 54.84 -7.77 32.08
CA TRP A 35 53.72 -8.69 31.87
C TRP A 35 52.51 -8.34 32.74
N ALA A 36 52.75 -7.97 34.00
CA ALA A 36 51.71 -7.49 34.90
C ALA A 36 51.01 -6.23 34.36
N ALA A 37 51.77 -5.24 33.87
CA ALA A 37 51.22 -4.03 33.28
C ALA A 37 50.39 -4.30 32.02
N LEU A 38 50.87 -5.17 31.13
CA LEU A 38 50.13 -5.58 29.92
C LEU A 38 48.85 -6.35 30.25
N LEU A 39 48.88 -7.23 31.25
CA LEU A 39 47.71 -7.98 31.71
C LEU A 39 46.64 -7.03 32.27
N VAL A 40 47.04 -6.10 33.15
CA VAL A 40 46.13 -5.08 33.71
C VAL A 40 45.57 -4.19 32.60
N GLY A 41 46.41 -3.76 31.65
CA GLY A 41 45.98 -2.96 30.49
C GLY A 41 44.94 -3.70 29.64
N MET A 42 45.19 -4.95 29.27
CA MET A 42 44.27 -5.78 28.49
C MET A 42 42.95 -6.03 29.24
N ALA A 43 43.02 -6.34 30.53
CA ALA A 43 41.84 -6.53 31.37
C ALA A 43 41.01 -5.23 31.47
N ALA A 44 41.67 -4.07 31.62
CA ALA A 44 41.01 -2.77 31.62
C ALA A 44 40.35 -2.46 30.27
N THR A 45 41.03 -2.69 29.14
CA THR A 45 40.46 -2.52 27.80
C THR A 45 39.22 -3.40 27.60
N LEU A 46 39.28 -4.68 27.99
CA LEU A 46 38.14 -5.59 27.91
C LEU A 46 36.98 -5.15 28.81
N GLY A 47 37.30 -4.68 30.02
CA GLY A 47 36.31 -4.14 30.95
C GLY A 47 35.61 -2.90 30.39
N VAL A 48 36.36 -1.95 29.85
CA VAL A 48 35.82 -0.74 29.21
C VAL A 48 34.98 -1.09 27.99
N ALA A 49 35.47 -1.96 27.11
CA ALA A 49 34.73 -2.40 25.92
C ALA A 49 33.42 -3.13 26.28
N TYR A 50 33.45 -3.99 27.31
CA TYR A 50 32.26 -4.67 27.80
C TYR A 50 31.24 -3.71 28.41
N LEU A 51 31.68 -2.76 29.25
CA LEU A 51 30.81 -1.73 29.82
C LEU A 51 30.20 -0.84 28.72
N TRP A 52 30.98 -0.53 27.68
CA TRP A 52 30.52 0.22 26.51
C TRP A 52 29.42 -0.53 25.77
N ALA A 53 29.66 -1.79 25.41
CA ALA A 53 28.70 -2.65 24.72
C ALA A 53 27.43 -2.88 25.58
N ARG A 54 27.58 -3.06 26.90
CA ARG A 54 26.44 -3.19 27.82
C ARG A 54 25.59 -1.92 27.86
N GLN A 55 26.20 -0.74 27.89
CA GLN A 55 25.46 0.53 27.83
C GLN A 55 24.71 0.68 26.51
N MET A 56 25.33 0.34 25.38
CA MET A 56 24.68 0.35 24.07
C MET A 56 23.47 -0.59 24.03
N ARG A 57 23.63 -1.82 24.55
CA ARG A 57 22.56 -2.82 24.64
C ARG A 57 21.35 -2.29 25.42
N ASP A 58 21.59 -1.67 26.58
CA ASP A 58 20.50 -1.35 27.50
C ASP A 58 19.86 0.02 27.20
N ARG A 59 20.63 0.99 26.70
CA ARG A 59 20.24 2.41 26.64
C ARG A 59 20.06 2.99 25.24
N VAL A 60 20.41 2.27 24.18
CA VAL A 60 20.17 2.71 22.80
C VAL A 60 18.83 2.17 22.31
N ARG A 61 18.04 3.03 21.68
CA ARG A 61 16.75 2.69 21.07
C ARG A 61 16.67 3.28 19.68
N ILE A 62 16.14 2.48 18.75
CA ILE A 62 15.81 2.91 17.41
C ILE A 62 14.30 2.82 17.26
N SER A 63 13.71 3.83 16.66
CA SER A 63 12.29 3.89 16.33
C SER A 63 12.12 4.37 14.90
N ARG A 64 11.15 3.78 14.22
CA ARG A 64 10.69 4.23 12.90
C ARG A 64 9.29 4.83 13.01
N SER A 65 9.04 5.87 12.23
CA SER A 65 7.73 6.45 12.03
C SER A 65 7.52 6.72 10.55
N SER A 66 6.52 6.06 9.97
CA SER A 66 6.09 6.28 8.58
C SER A 66 5.10 7.45 8.55
N ARG A 67 5.20 8.32 7.54
CA ARG A 67 4.23 9.39 7.32
C ARG A 67 3.17 8.90 6.31
N GLY A 68 1.90 8.92 6.72
CA GLY A 68 0.79 8.51 5.86
C GLY A 68 0.31 7.08 6.12
N GLN A 69 -0.97 6.84 5.84
CA GLN A 69 -1.63 5.54 6.03
C GLN A 69 -1.98 4.85 4.71
N TRP A 70 -1.84 5.55 3.58
CA TRP A 70 -2.32 5.11 2.27
C TRP A 70 -1.25 5.46 1.24
N VAL A 71 -0.80 4.48 0.47
CA VAL A 71 0.21 4.65 -0.57
C VAL A 71 -0.38 4.13 -1.88
N VAL A 72 -0.22 4.88 -2.95
CA VAL A 72 -0.59 4.44 -4.30
C VAL A 72 0.68 3.98 -5.01
N ALA A 73 0.55 3.04 -5.95
CA ALA A 73 1.67 2.63 -6.79
C ALA A 73 2.33 3.88 -7.41
N GLY A 74 3.65 3.89 -7.40
CA GLY A 74 4.58 4.96 -7.74
C GLY A 74 4.50 6.25 -6.93
N ASP A 75 3.85 6.26 -5.76
CA ASP A 75 4.08 7.28 -4.73
C ASP A 75 5.43 7.03 -4.02
N LEU A 76 5.92 8.07 -3.34
CA LEU A 76 7.12 7.99 -2.52
C LEU A 76 6.75 7.61 -1.08
N LEU A 77 7.21 6.46 -0.61
CA LEU A 77 7.16 6.08 0.79
C LEU A 77 8.25 6.81 1.55
N GLU A 78 7.86 7.66 2.51
CA GLU A 78 8.78 8.35 3.40
C GLU A 78 8.73 7.78 4.81
N GLU A 79 9.90 7.36 5.32
CA GLU A 79 10.06 6.95 6.71
C GLU A 79 11.07 7.84 7.44
N ASP A 80 10.64 8.35 8.59
CA ASP A 80 11.51 9.03 9.53
C ASP A 80 12.03 8.02 10.55
N TRP A 81 13.34 8.00 10.69
CA TRP A 81 14.04 7.16 11.65
C TRP A 81 14.67 8.00 12.74
N LEU A 82 14.66 7.47 13.95
CA LEU A 82 15.20 8.11 15.13
C LEU A 82 16.04 7.11 15.93
N LEU A 83 17.33 7.41 16.06
CA LEU A 83 18.26 6.77 16.97
C LEU A 83 18.35 7.65 18.23
N GLN A 84 17.97 7.10 19.38
CA GLN A 84 18.11 7.73 20.69
C GLN A 84 19.15 7.01 21.51
N ASN A 85 20.16 7.75 21.97
CA ASN A 85 21.16 7.27 22.89
C ASN A 85 20.90 7.86 24.28
N HIS A 86 20.48 7.03 25.25
CA HIS A 86 20.31 7.45 26.65
C HIS A 86 21.54 7.13 27.51
N SER A 87 22.65 6.74 26.88
CA SER A 87 23.92 6.48 27.56
C SER A 87 24.84 7.69 27.46
N ILE A 88 25.74 7.80 28.43
CA ILE A 88 26.76 8.86 28.45
C ILE A 88 27.81 8.59 27.36
N LEU A 89 28.00 7.33 26.99
CA LEU A 89 28.95 6.92 25.96
C LEU A 89 28.36 7.15 24.56
N PRO A 90 29.15 7.65 23.59
CA PRO A 90 28.66 7.85 22.23
C PRO A 90 28.46 6.52 21.50
N VAL A 91 27.48 6.50 20.60
CA VAL A 91 27.31 5.49 19.56
C VAL A 91 28.19 5.87 18.39
N LEU A 92 29.34 5.21 18.27
CA LEU A 92 30.31 5.45 17.20
C LEU A 92 29.82 4.96 15.84
N TRP A 93 29.08 3.85 15.84
CA TRP A 93 28.43 3.31 14.66
C TRP A 93 27.25 2.44 15.08
N ALA A 94 26.15 2.58 14.34
CA ALA A 94 25.00 1.70 14.38
C ALA A 94 24.59 1.41 12.95
N VAL A 95 24.78 0.18 12.49
CA VAL A 95 24.30 -0.30 11.19
C VAL A 95 22.86 -0.71 11.36
N VAL A 96 21.94 0.05 10.79
CA VAL A 96 20.52 -0.26 10.73
C VAL A 96 20.24 -0.91 9.39
N ARG A 97 19.68 -2.12 9.42
CA ARG A 97 19.21 -2.88 8.25
C ARG A 97 17.72 -3.12 8.37
N ASP A 98 17.00 -2.68 7.35
CA ASP A 98 15.58 -2.94 7.21
C ASP A 98 15.34 -4.14 6.29
N HIS A 99 14.49 -5.09 6.73
CA HIS A 99 14.15 -6.32 6.00
C HIS A 99 12.74 -6.25 5.42
N SER A 100 12.32 -5.06 5.00
CA SER A 100 11.05 -4.84 4.31
C SER A 100 11.02 -5.58 2.95
N ASP A 101 9.88 -6.09 2.54
CA ASP A 101 9.70 -6.85 1.28
C ASP A 101 9.30 -5.97 0.08
N ILE A 102 9.45 -4.65 0.20
CA ILE A 102 9.07 -3.69 -0.83
C ILE A 102 10.14 -3.63 -1.93
N PRO A 103 9.79 -3.87 -3.21
CA PRO A 103 10.74 -3.80 -4.32
C PRO A 103 11.45 -2.45 -4.41
N GLY A 104 12.78 -2.48 -4.44
CA GLY A 104 13.61 -1.27 -4.53
C GLY A 104 13.71 -0.46 -3.23
N TYR A 105 13.17 -0.96 -2.12
CA TYR A 105 13.26 -0.35 -0.80
C TYR A 105 14.08 -1.24 0.13
N ALA A 106 15.39 -0.97 0.18
CA ALA A 106 16.30 -1.58 1.14
C ALA A 106 17.15 -0.48 1.77
N ILE A 107 17.14 -0.42 3.09
CA ILE A 107 17.87 0.60 3.84
C ILE A 107 18.95 -0.08 4.66
N ASP A 108 20.19 0.07 4.17
CA ASP A 108 21.40 -0.13 4.95
C ASP A 108 21.97 1.25 5.29
N ARG A 109 21.85 1.67 6.55
CA ARG A 109 22.33 2.98 7.00
C ARG A 109 23.22 2.85 8.21
N VAL A 110 24.31 3.62 8.20
CA VAL A 110 25.16 3.83 9.37
C VAL A 110 24.73 5.11 10.06
N ALA A 111 24.35 5.00 11.33
CA ALA A 111 23.99 6.11 12.18
C ALA A 111 24.99 6.25 13.33
N THR A 112 25.17 7.48 13.80
CA THR A 112 26.01 7.79 14.96
C THR A 112 25.23 8.70 15.89
N ALA A 113 25.51 8.66 17.19
CA ALA A 113 24.89 9.55 18.16
C ALA A 113 25.86 9.87 19.29
N ALA A 114 25.93 11.15 19.68
CA ALA A 114 26.66 11.55 20.87
C ALA A 114 26.07 10.92 22.14
N GLY A 115 26.79 10.99 23.26
CA GLY A 115 26.23 10.66 24.58
C GLY A 115 24.99 11.51 24.86
N GLU A 116 23.92 10.89 25.36
CA GLU A 116 22.60 11.51 25.59
C GLU A 116 21.99 12.18 24.33
N GLY A 117 22.51 11.84 23.15
CA GLY A 117 22.15 12.44 21.89
C GLY A 117 21.03 11.71 21.15
N ARG A 118 20.55 12.38 20.10
CA ARG A 118 19.61 11.84 19.12
C ARG A 118 20.14 12.05 17.71
N TYR A 119 19.87 11.09 16.84
CA TYR A 119 20.17 11.19 15.42
C TYR A 119 18.92 10.81 14.62
N THR A 120 18.51 11.70 13.71
CA THR A 120 17.34 11.51 12.87
C THR A 120 17.75 11.52 11.42
N TRP A 121 17.21 10.59 10.64
CA TRP A 121 17.38 10.58 9.19
C TRP A 121 16.06 10.20 8.53
N ARG A 122 15.91 10.60 7.27
CA ARG A 122 14.77 10.23 6.44
C ARG A 122 15.22 9.28 5.36
N THR A 123 14.38 8.29 5.10
CA THR A 123 14.56 7.34 4.00
C THR A 123 13.35 7.38 3.11
N GLN A 124 13.59 7.31 1.81
CA GLN A 124 12.56 7.39 0.80
C GLN A 124 12.72 6.20 -0.15
N GLY A 125 11.61 5.62 -0.59
CA GLY A 125 11.59 4.65 -1.69
C GLY A 125 10.30 4.74 -2.48
N THR A 126 10.36 4.46 -3.77
CA THR A 126 9.21 4.53 -4.66
C THR A 126 8.50 3.18 -4.67
N CYS A 127 7.22 3.16 -4.32
CA CYS A 127 6.41 1.93 -4.33
C CYS A 127 5.98 1.59 -5.75
N THR A 128 6.86 1.03 -6.56
CA THR A 128 6.64 0.82 -8.00
C THR A 128 5.48 -0.13 -8.33
N GLN A 129 5.24 -1.13 -7.48
CA GLN A 129 4.21 -2.14 -7.66
C GLN A 129 3.09 -1.96 -6.64
N ARG A 130 1.83 -2.20 -7.05
CA ARG A 130 0.71 -2.32 -6.10
C ARG A 130 0.78 -3.69 -5.42
N GLY A 131 0.14 -3.81 -4.26
CA GLY A 131 0.13 -5.07 -3.53
C GLY A 131 0.14 -4.89 -2.03
N VAL A 132 0.26 -6.02 -1.35
CA VAL A 132 0.49 -6.08 0.10
C VAL A 132 1.96 -6.29 0.34
N PHE A 133 2.56 -5.38 1.09
CA PHE A 133 3.95 -5.44 1.49
C PHE A 133 4.07 -5.41 3.02
N THR A 134 5.16 -5.95 3.53
CA THR A 134 5.56 -5.95 4.92
C THR A 134 6.73 -5.00 5.12
N LEU A 135 6.49 -3.96 5.91
CA LEU A 135 7.53 -3.09 6.42
C LEU A 135 8.18 -3.73 7.64
N GLY A 136 9.51 -3.80 7.66
CA GLY A 136 10.30 -4.48 8.69
C GLY A 136 10.30 -6.00 8.51
N PRO A 137 10.95 -6.77 9.40
CA PRO A 137 11.56 -6.36 10.67
C PRO A 137 12.86 -5.56 10.49
N CYS A 138 13.28 -4.86 11.54
CA CYS A 138 14.51 -4.07 11.51
C CYS A 138 15.56 -4.67 12.45
N THR A 139 16.80 -4.71 12.01
CA THR A 139 17.95 -5.16 12.81
C THR A 139 18.96 -4.03 12.91
N ALA A 140 19.47 -3.77 14.11
CA ALA A 140 20.52 -2.79 14.32
C ALA A 140 21.74 -3.43 14.98
N SER A 141 22.89 -3.28 14.35
CA SER A 141 24.17 -3.79 14.87
C SER A 141 25.04 -2.61 15.31
N LEU A 142 25.52 -2.66 16.53
CA LEU A 142 26.37 -1.67 17.17
C LEU A 142 27.62 -2.35 17.73
N GLY A 143 28.65 -1.57 18.06
CA GLY A 143 29.83 -2.12 18.70
C GLY A 143 30.68 -1.07 19.41
N ASP A 144 31.67 -1.57 20.15
CA ASP A 144 32.60 -0.75 20.90
C ASP A 144 33.71 -0.16 19.99
N PRO A 145 34.50 0.82 20.49
CA PRO A 145 35.57 1.45 19.71
C PRO A 145 36.68 0.50 19.25
N PHE A 146 36.89 -0.61 19.97
CA PHE A 146 37.93 -1.61 19.67
C PHE A 146 37.39 -2.78 18.83
N GLY A 147 36.08 -2.85 18.58
CA GLY A 147 35.44 -3.91 17.79
C GLY A 147 35.49 -5.30 18.44
N LEU A 148 35.62 -5.36 19.76
CA LEU A 148 35.71 -6.60 20.54
C LEU A 148 34.32 -7.22 20.77
N PHE A 149 33.31 -6.38 20.97
CA PHE A 149 31.93 -6.73 21.24
C PHE A 149 30.99 -6.19 20.17
N GLU A 150 30.04 -7.03 19.78
CA GLU A 150 28.94 -6.70 18.88
C GLU A 150 27.63 -6.78 19.65
N VAL A 151 26.81 -5.75 19.49
CA VAL A 151 25.48 -5.65 20.08
C VAL A 151 24.47 -5.62 18.95
N THR A 152 23.58 -6.61 18.94
CA THR A 152 22.49 -6.70 17.94
C THR A 152 21.16 -6.43 18.63
N HIS A 153 20.40 -5.48 18.09
CA HIS A 153 19.02 -5.20 18.44
C HIS A 153 18.10 -5.67 17.32
N ASP A 154 17.29 -6.68 17.62
CA ASP A 154 16.27 -7.19 16.71
C ASP A 154 14.92 -6.55 17.08
N TYR A 155 14.33 -5.82 16.15
CA TYR A 155 13.02 -5.21 16.26
C TYR A 155 12.02 -6.00 15.42
N PRO A 156 11.28 -6.95 16.02
CA PRO A 156 10.36 -7.82 15.29
C PRO A 156 9.04 -7.13 14.90
N ASP A 157 8.89 -5.82 15.16
CA ASP A 157 7.69 -5.07 14.80
C ASP A 157 7.58 -4.90 13.28
N THR A 158 6.65 -5.64 12.69
CA THR A 158 6.31 -5.57 11.26
C THR A 158 5.00 -4.82 11.07
N ARG A 159 4.87 -4.11 9.95
CA ARG A 159 3.63 -3.41 9.58
C ARG A 159 3.23 -3.78 8.16
N THR A 160 1.98 -4.12 7.96
CA THR A 160 1.44 -4.34 6.62
C THR A 160 1.20 -3.00 5.95
N LEU A 161 1.79 -2.81 4.77
CA LEU A 161 1.60 -1.68 3.88
C LEU A 161 0.79 -2.14 2.66
N LEU A 162 -0.42 -1.61 2.51
CA LEU A 162 -1.22 -1.83 1.31
C LEU A 162 -0.95 -0.70 0.31
N VAL A 163 -0.41 -1.06 -0.86
CA VAL A 163 -0.17 -0.14 -1.97
C VAL A 163 -1.31 -0.29 -2.98
N TYR A 164 -2.10 0.77 -3.16
CA TYR A 164 -3.26 0.77 -4.03
C TYR A 164 -2.88 0.96 -5.51
N PRO A 165 -3.69 0.47 -6.45
CA PRO A 165 -3.49 0.79 -7.86
C PRO A 165 -3.70 2.29 -8.15
N ARG A 166 -2.99 2.78 -9.15
CA ARG A 166 -3.18 4.15 -9.66
C ARG A 166 -4.56 4.32 -10.27
N VAL A 167 -5.20 5.44 -9.96
CA VAL A 167 -6.43 5.90 -10.62
C VAL A 167 -6.03 6.98 -11.62
N MET A 168 -6.24 6.71 -12.90
CA MET A 168 -5.90 7.62 -14.00
C MET A 168 -7.16 8.28 -14.57
N LYS A 169 -6.98 9.49 -15.11
CA LYS A 169 -8.04 10.15 -15.87
C LYS A 169 -8.18 9.46 -17.22
N LEU A 170 -9.29 8.74 -17.40
CA LEU A 170 -9.60 8.07 -18.65
C LEU A 170 -10.12 9.08 -19.69
N PRO A 171 -9.89 8.82 -21.00
CA PRO A 171 -10.56 9.58 -22.05
C PRO A 171 -12.08 9.45 -21.93
N GLU A 172 -12.79 10.37 -22.58
CA GLU A 172 -14.25 10.29 -22.67
C GLU A 172 -14.65 9.20 -23.67
N PHE A 173 -15.50 8.28 -23.20
CA PHE A 173 -16.14 7.27 -24.02
C PHE A 173 -17.50 6.95 -23.39
N ASP A 174 -18.47 6.67 -24.25
CA ASP A 174 -19.81 6.31 -23.82
C ASP A 174 -19.87 4.82 -23.53
N LEU A 175 -20.30 4.47 -22.31
CA LEU A 175 -20.70 3.09 -22.02
C LEU A 175 -22.15 2.85 -22.45
N PRO A 176 -22.46 1.68 -23.03
CA PRO A 176 -23.84 1.30 -23.28
C PRO A 176 -24.59 1.25 -21.94
N GLN A 177 -25.74 1.93 -21.88
CA GLN A 177 -26.60 1.90 -20.71
C GLN A 177 -27.40 0.59 -20.72
N GLY A 178 -27.34 -0.17 -19.62
CA GLY A 178 -28.19 -1.33 -19.43
C GLY A 178 -29.63 -0.86 -19.26
N HIS A 179 -30.53 -1.32 -20.13
CA HIS A 179 -31.95 -0.99 -20.07
C HIS A 179 -32.76 -2.26 -19.79
N THR A 180 -33.70 -2.19 -18.84
CA THR A 180 -34.48 -3.33 -18.36
C THR A 180 -35.59 -3.77 -19.31
N SER A 181 -35.90 -3.00 -20.37
CA SER A 181 -37.02 -3.27 -21.26
C SER A 181 -36.58 -3.46 -22.73
N GLY A 182 -37.17 -4.46 -23.39
CA GLY A 182 -36.96 -4.79 -24.82
C GLY A 182 -37.43 -3.71 -25.81
N ARG A 183 -37.59 -2.45 -25.38
CA ARG A 183 -38.05 -1.32 -26.19
C ARG A 183 -36.91 -0.40 -26.64
N ALA A 184 -35.68 -0.64 -26.15
CA ALA A 184 -34.54 0.26 -26.30
C ALA A 184 -33.54 -0.15 -27.40
N ARG A 185 -33.99 -0.78 -28.49
CA ARG A 185 -33.22 -0.75 -29.76
C ARG A 185 -33.25 0.63 -30.42
N ARG A 186 -33.85 1.66 -29.78
CA ARG A 186 -33.85 3.05 -30.24
C ARG A 186 -32.65 3.83 -29.69
N SER A 187 -31.52 3.47 -30.26
CA SER A 187 -30.35 4.30 -30.59
C SER A 187 -30.51 5.82 -30.41
N ARG A 188 -29.64 6.43 -29.59
CA ARG A 188 -28.90 7.72 -29.74
C ARG A 188 -29.61 8.99 -30.27
N ARG A 189 -30.91 8.95 -30.53
CA ARG A 189 -31.78 10.04 -31.01
C ARG A 189 -33.13 10.01 -30.28
N ALA A 190 -33.13 9.59 -29.02
CA ALA A 190 -34.30 9.80 -28.18
C ALA A 190 -34.38 11.31 -27.89
N THR A 191 -35.18 12.04 -28.68
CA THR A 191 -35.65 13.36 -28.30
C THR A 191 -36.28 13.28 -26.92
N PRO A 192 -36.30 14.37 -26.13
CA PRO A 192 -36.92 14.38 -24.80
C PRO A 192 -38.33 13.76 -24.79
N GLU A 193 -39.04 13.85 -25.92
CA GLU A 193 -40.32 13.21 -26.22
C GLU A 193 -40.42 11.69 -25.94
N THR A 194 -39.29 10.96 -25.87
CA THR A 194 -39.29 9.50 -25.65
C THR A 194 -39.14 9.11 -24.17
N LEU A 195 -38.78 10.06 -23.30
CA LEU A 195 -38.71 9.84 -21.85
C LEU A 195 -40.11 10.08 -21.25
N LEU A 196 -40.51 9.24 -20.29
CA LEU A 196 -41.74 9.49 -19.52
C LEU A 196 -41.54 10.79 -18.73
N ALA A 197 -42.39 11.79 -18.99
CA ALA A 197 -42.40 13.02 -18.20
C ALA A 197 -42.86 12.70 -16.78
N SER A 198 -41.94 12.74 -15.81
CA SER A 198 -42.23 12.40 -14.41
C SER A 198 -42.75 13.61 -13.63
N HIS A 199 -42.30 14.81 -13.99
CA HIS A 199 -42.63 16.05 -13.30
C HIS A 199 -42.94 17.19 -14.28
N VAL A 200 -43.65 18.20 -13.79
CA VAL A 200 -43.97 19.41 -14.56
C VAL A 200 -43.65 20.61 -13.69
N ARG A 201 -42.83 21.54 -14.20
CA ARG A 201 -42.40 22.76 -13.49
C ARG A 201 -42.75 24.02 -14.27
N GLY A 202 -42.73 25.17 -13.58
CA GLY A 202 -42.90 26.48 -14.22
C GLY A 202 -41.89 26.69 -15.34
N TYR A 203 -42.35 27.21 -16.47
CA TYR A 203 -41.52 27.63 -17.59
C TYR A 203 -40.55 28.72 -17.14
N LEU A 204 -39.27 28.55 -17.47
CA LEU A 204 -38.25 29.58 -17.32
C LEU A 204 -37.81 30.06 -18.71
N PRO A 205 -37.46 31.35 -18.87
CA PRO A 205 -36.89 31.85 -20.12
C PRO A 205 -35.63 31.05 -20.50
N GLY A 206 -35.68 30.40 -21.67
CA GLY A 206 -34.62 29.48 -22.15
C GLY A 206 -35.07 28.03 -22.26
N ASP A 207 -36.20 27.66 -21.64
CA ASP A 207 -36.80 26.35 -21.84
C ASP A 207 -37.35 26.20 -23.27
N SER A 208 -37.19 25.02 -23.86
CA SER A 208 -37.74 24.74 -25.18
C SER A 208 -39.27 24.74 -25.16
N LEU A 209 -39.90 25.53 -26.03
CA LEU A 209 -41.35 25.63 -26.16
C LEU A 209 -42.01 24.28 -26.52
N HIS A 210 -41.28 23.38 -27.16
CA HIS A 210 -41.78 22.05 -27.50
C HIS A 210 -42.02 21.16 -26.27
N LEU A 211 -41.43 21.51 -25.14
CA LEU A 211 -41.58 20.78 -23.88
C LEU A 211 -42.75 21.29 -23.03
N ILE A 212 -43.55 22.24 -23.53
CA ILE A 212 -44.71 22.78 -22.81
C ILE A 212 -45.80 21.70 -22.64
N HIS A 213 -46.27 21.52 -21.41
CA HIS A 213 -47.38 20.64 -21.07
C HIS A 213 -48.71 21.40 -21.15
N TRP A 214 -49.23 21.60 -22.37
CA TRP A 214 -50.43 22.41 -22.64
C TRP A 214 -51.63 22.16 -21.71
N PRO A 215 -52.03 20.91 -21.39
CA PRO A 215 -53.18 20.70 -20.50
C PRO A 215 -52.98 21.27 -19.09
N LYS A 216 -51.75 21.18 -18.56
CA LYS A 216 -51.42 21.64 -17.21
C LYS A 216 -51.15 23.14 -17.20
N SER A 217 -50.59 23.68 -18.29
CA SER A 217 -50.48 25.12 -18.51
C SER A 217 -51.86 25.80 -18.56
N ALA A 218 -52.82 25.19 -19.27
CA ALA A 218 -54.19 25.70 -19.36
C ALA A 218 -54.91 25.68 -18.01
N GLN A 219 -54.71 24.63 -17.21
CA GLN A 219 -55.32 24.50 -15.89
C GLN A 219 -54.75 25.49 -14.85
N GLN A 220 -53.44 25.76 -14.89
CA GLN A 220 -52.78 26.64 -13.92
C GLN A 220 -52.68 28.11 -14.35
N GLY A 221 -53.06 28.45 -15.58
CA GLY A 221 -52.96 29.81 -16.11
C GLY A 221 -51.52 30.31 -16.31
N GLN A 222 -50.53 29.42 -16.25
CA GLN A 222 -49.10 29.72 -16.40
C GLN A 222 -48.41 28.64 -17.24
N LEU A 223 -47.38 29.00 -18.01
CA LEU A 223 -46.66 28.03 -18.84
C LEU A 223 -45.93 27.00 -17.97
N MET A 224 -46.19 25.73 -18.27
CA MET A 224 -45.70 24.57 -17.54
C MET A 224 -44.86 23.71 -18.49
N VAL A 225 -43.66 23.29 -18.09
CA VAL A 225 -42.71 22.51 -18.90
C VAL A 225 -42.57 21.10 -18.34
N LYS A 226 -42.62 20.09 -19.23
CA LYS A 226 -42.34 18.69 -18.91
C LYS A 226 -40.87 18.54 -18.50
N GLN A 227 -40.64 18.01 -17.31
CA GLN A 227 -39.33 17.52 -16.89
C GLN A 227 -39.28 16.02 -17.11
N PHE A 228 -38.18 15.59 -17.72
CA PHE A 228 -37.87 14.19 -17.92
C PHE A 228 -36.83 13.80 -16.88
N ASP A 229 -37.10 12.77 -16.11
CA ASP A 229 -36.05 12.14 -15.33
C ASP A 229 -35.12 11.42 -16.31
N LEU A 230 -33.83 11.74 -16.25
CA LEU A 230 -32.83 10.89 -16.84
C LEU A 230 -32.91 9.55 -16.10
N GLU A 231 -33.26 8.49 -16.80
CA GLU A 231 -33.21 7.14 -16.24
C GLU A 231 -31.81 6.93 -15.66
N PRO A 232 -31.68 6.57 -14.37
CA PRO A 232 -30.37 6.29 -13.80
C PRO A 232 -29.73 5.21 -14.66
N ALA A 233 -28.54 5.48 -15.21
CA ALA A 233 -27.78 4.47 -15.92
C ALA A 233 -27.66 3.26 -14.96
N GLY A 234 -28.23 2.11 -15.37
CA GLY A 234 -28.26 0.91 -14.53
C GLY A 234 -26.88 0.55 -13.97
N PRO A 235 -26.80 -0.26 -12.91
CA PRO A 235 -25.51 -0.54 -12.26
C PRO A 235 -24.49 -1.07 -13.27
N LEU A 236 -23.25 -0.63 -13.11
CA LEU A 236 -22.10 -1.07 -13.89
C LEU A 236 -21.41 -2.21 -13.15
N TRP A 237 -21.23 -3.34 -13.82
CA TRP A 237 -20.36 -4.42 -13.35
C TRP A 237 -19.03 -4.35 -14.08
N LEU A 238 -17.95 -4.23 -13.33
CA LEU A 238 -16.59 -4.37 -13.83
C LEU A 238 -16.16 -5.82 -13.62
N VAL A 239 -15.85 -6.52 -14.71
CA VAL A 239 -15.26 -7.86 -14.68
C VAL A 239 -13.82 -7.72 -15.12
N LEU A 240 -12.89 -8.00 -14.22
CA LEU A 240 -11.47 -8.04 -14.54
C LEU A 240 -11.09 -9.47 -14.92
N ASP A 241 -10.58 -9.65 -16.13
CA ASP A 241 -10.00 -10.92 -16.56
C ASP A 241 -8.66 -11.13 -15.84
N LEU A 242 -8.63 -12.15 -14.97
CA LEU A 242 -7.45 -12.55 -14.21
C LEU A 242 -6.99 -13.97 -14.60
N ASP A 243 -7.38 -14.47 -15.76
CA ASP A 243 -6.88 -15.74 -16.28
C ASP A 243 -5.39 -15.62 -16.64
N ALA A 244 -4.55 -16.40 -15.96
CA ALA A 244 -3.11 -16.39 -16.19
C ALA A 244 -2.72 -16.79 -17.63
N ALA A 245 -3.58 -17.50 -18.36
CA ALA A 245 -3.32 -17.94 -19.73
C ALA A 245 -3.36 -16.81 -20.77
N VAL A 246 -4.07 -15.71 -20.50
CA VAL A 246 -4.24 -14.59 -21.44
C VAL A 246 -3.42 -13.36 -21.06
N GLN A 247 -2.92 -13.28 -19.83
CA GLN A 247 -2.10 -12.16 -19.38
C GLN A 247 -0.67 -12.26 -19.93
N ALA A 248 -0.12 -11.12 -20.33
CA ALA A 248 1.22 -11.00 -20.88
C ALA A 248 2.00 -9.84 -20.24
N GLY A 249 3.31 -9.86 -20.40
CA GLY A 249 4.22 -8.87 -19.81
C GLY A 249 4.64 -9.21 -18.38
N GLN A 250 5.51 -8.38 -17.81
CA GLN A 250 6.06 -8.55 -16.45
C GLN A 250 5.96 -7.23 -15.69
N ASP A 251 5.84 -7.34 -14.37
CA ASP A 251 5.81 -6.20 -13.46
C ASP A 251 4.80 -5.11 -13.90
N GLN A 252 5.23 -3.86 -13.95
CA GLN A 252 4.42 -2.68 -14.27
C GLN A 252 3.90 -2.64 -15.70
N GLU A 253 4.57 -3.34 -16.62
CA GLU A 253 4.21 -3.36 -18.05
C GLU A 253 3.34 -4.57 -18.40
N SER A 254 2.84 -5.30 -17.40
CA SER A 254 1.92 -6.40 -17.64
C SER A 254 0.51 -5.92 -17.98
N THR A 255 -0.17 -6.67 -18.84
CA THR A 255 -1.58 -6.42 -19.20
C THR A 255 -2.49 -6.48 -17.97
N LEU A 256 -2.09 -7.25 -16.96
CA LEU A 256 -2.79 -7.35 -15.69
C LEU A 256 -2.73 -6.04 -14.90
N GLU A 257 -1.57 -5.40 -14.81
CA GLU A 257 -1.45 -4.08 -14.16
C GLU A 257 -2.27 -3.02 -14.88
N TYR A 258 -2.23 -2.99 -16.22
CA TYR A 258 -3.08 -2.09 -17.01
C TYR A 258 -4.57 -2.37 -16.77
N GLY A 259 -4.97 -3.65 -16.71
CA GLY A 259 -6.34 -4.06 -16.41
C GLY A 259 -6.80 -3.58 -15.04
N VAL A 260 -5.96 -3.71 -14.00
CA VAL A 260 -6.26 -3.20 -12.66
C VAL A 260 -6.37 -1.68 -12.64
N ILE A 261 -5.42 -0.96 -13.27
CA ILE A 261 -5.44 0.50 -13.36
C ILE A 261 -6.73 0.96 -14.07
N LEU A 262 -7.11 0.30 -15.17
CA LEU A 262 -8.36 0.56 -15.87
C LEU A 262 -9.58 0.32 -14.98
N ALA A 263 -9.63 -0.80 -14.25
CA ALA A 263 -10.72 -1.12 -13.34
C ALA A 263 -10.87 -0.07 -12.23
N ALA A 264 -9.77 0.30 -11.57
CA ALA A 264 -9.75 1.33 -10.53
C ALA A 264 -10.21 2.69 -11.08
N SER A 265 -9.76 3.05 -12.27
CA SER A 265 -10.08 4.31 -12.94
C SER A 265 -11.55 4.39 -13.38
N LEU A 266 -12.09 3.29 -13.92
CA LEU A 266 -13.50 3.16 -14.28
C LEU A 266 -14.40 3.23 -13.05
N ALA A 267 -14.03 2.52 -11.98
CA ALA A 267 -14.78 2.54 -10.73
C ALA A 267 -14.83 3.95 -10.15
N ALA A 268 -13.69 4.64 -10.04
CA ALA A 268 -13.64 6.02 -9.57
C ALA A 268 -14.51 6.93 -10.43
N LYS A 269 -14.32 6.93 -11.76
CA LYS A 269 -15.09 7.77 -12.71
C LYS A 269 -16.60 7.60 -12.53
N HIS A 270 -17.09 6.36 -12.47
CA HIS A 270 -18.54 6.09 -12.40
C HIS A 270 -19.13 6.29 -11.01
N LEU A 271 -18.38 6.02 -9.93
CA LEU A 271 -18.81 6.32 -8.57
C LEU A 271 -18.90 7.83 -8.33
N TYR A 272 -17.95 8.62 -8.85
CA TYR A 272 -18.02 10.09 -8.82
C TYR A 272 -19.21 10.64 -9.62
N ALA A 273 -19.60 9.97 -10.71
CA ALA A 273 -20.81 10.28 -11.47
C ALA A 273 -22.11 9.79 -10.81
N GLY A 274 -22.06 9.23 -9.59
CA GLY A 274 -23.23 8.75 -8.85
C GLY A 274 -23.77 7.38 -9.29
N ARG A 275 -23.13 6.74 -10.29
CA ARG A 275 -23.54 5.43 -10.80
C ARG A 275 -23.08 4.32 -9.85
N ALA A 276 -23.93 3.34 -9.59
CA ALA A 276 -23.56 2.16 -8.81
C ALA A 276 -22.57 1.30 -9.59
N VAL A 277 -21.45 0.92 -8.95
CA VAL A 277 -20.39 0.10 -9.56
C VAL A 277 -20.18 -1.15 -8.72
N GLY A 278 -20.20 -2.32 -9.34
CA GLY A 278 -19.79 -3.59 -8.75
C GLY A 278 -18.49 -4.09 -9.38
N LEU A 279 -17.76 -4.93 -8.64
CA LEU A 279 -16.49 -5.51 -9.07
C LEU A 279 -16.57 -7.04 -9.02
N ILE A 280 -16.10 -7.68 -10.07
CA ILE A 280 -15.85 -9.11 -10.17
C ILE A 280 -14.38 -9.28 -10.55
N ALA A 281 -13.60 -9.88 -9.66
CA ALA A 281 -12.18 -10.14 -9.86
C ALA A 281 -11.88 -11.54 -9.32
N TYR A 282 -11.82 -12.54 -10.21
CA TYR A 282 -11.60 -13.94 -9.85
C TYR A 282 -10.22 -14.35 -10.33
N GLY A 283 -9.23 -14.25 -9.45
CA GLY A 283 -7.84 -14.60 -9.73
C GLY A 283 -7.32 -15.59 -8.69
N GLN A 284 -6.15 -15.31 -8.10
CA GLN A 284 -5.67 -16.06 -6.93
C GLN A 284 -6.63 -15.91 -5.74
N GLU A 285 -7.12 -14.69 -5.54
CA GLU A 285 -8.24 -14.40 -4.65
C GLU A 285 -9.49 -14.11 -5.48
N THR A 286 -10.63 -14.60 -5.01
CA THR A 286 -11.93 -14.33 -5.65
C THR A 286 -12.65 -13.21 -4.91
N CYS A 287 -13.04 -12.18 -5.64
CA CYS A 287 -13.79 -11.04 -5.13
C CYS A 287 -15.05 -10.80 -5.96
N LEU A 288 -16.19 -10.74 -5.29
CA LEU A 288 -17.47 -10.27 -5.84
C LEU A 288 -18.01 -9.18 -4.93
N LEU A 289 -17.99 -7.95 -5.41
CA LEU A 289 -18.58 -6.80 -4.74
C LEU A 289 -19.84 -6.37 -5.49
N PRO A 290 -21.02 -6.43 -4.85
CA PRO A 290 -22.26 -6.01 -5.49
C PRO A 290 -22.25 -4.49 -5.75
N PRO A 291 -22.94 -4.01 -6.80
CA PRO A 291 -22.93 -2.61 -7.15
C PRO A 291 -23.49 -1.73 -6.04
N GLN A 292 -22.71 -0.74 -5.63
CA GLN A 292 -23.16 0.33 -4.74
C GLN A 292 -22.71 1.68 -5.30
N SER A 293 -23.45 2.73 -4.96
CA SER A 293 -23.10 4.11 -5.30
C SER A 293 -22.32 4.78 -4.17
N GLY A 294 -21.66 5.89 -4.48
CA GLY A 294 -20.99 6.76 -3.51
C GLY A 294 -19.49 6.53 -3.40
N SER A 295 -18.77 7.59 -3.04
CA SER A 295 -17.30 7.60 -2.98
C SER A 295 -16.72 6.63 -1.94
N ALA A 296 -17.45 6.34 -0.87
CA ALA A 296 -17.03 5.34 0.12
C ALA A 296 -16.90 3.93 -0.48
N HIS A 297 -17.67 3.62 -1.53
CA HIS A 297 -17.58 2.32 -2.19
C HIS A 297 -16.25 2.14 -2.95
N LEU A 298 -15.62 3.23 -3.40
CA LEU A 298 -14.30 3.16 -4.03
C LEU A 298 -13.26 2.58 -3.07
N TRP A 299 -13.30 2.98 -1.79
CA TRP A 299 -12.44 2.43 -0.74
C TRP A 299 -12.70 0.96 -0.41
N ARG A 300 -13.82 0.39 -0.88
CA ARG A 300 -14.09 -1.06 -0.82
C ARG A 300 -13.60 -1.80 -2.07
N ILE A 301 -13.58 -1.14 -3.23
CA ILE A 301 -13.12 -1.68 -4.51
C ILE A 301 -11.58 -1.72 -4.60
N LEU A 302 -10.90 -0.69 -4.10
CA LEU A 302 -9.45 -0.56 -4.23
C LEU A 302 -8.63 -1.68 -3.54
N PRO A 303 -8.96 -2.14 -2.31
CA PRO A 303 -8.19 -3.20 -1.67
C PRO A 303 -8.20 -4.52 -2.46
N PRO A 304 -9.35 -5.07 -2.92
CA PRO A 304 -9.33 -6.27 -3.77
C PRO A 304 -8.54 -6.10 -5.06
N LEU A 305 -8.57 -4.90 -5.67
CA LEU A 305 -7.77 -4.61 -6.86
C LEU A 305 -6.26 -4.55 -6.56
N ALA A 306 -5.86 -4.15 -5.35
CA ALA A 306 -4.47 -4.21 -4.91
C ALA A 306 -3.99 -5.65 -4.68
N HIS A 307 -4.88 -6.57 -4.29
CA HIS A 307 -4.56 -8.00 -4.10
C HIS A 307 -4.72 -8.82 -5.39
N ALA A 308 -5.26 -8.22 -6.46
CA ALA A 308 -5.58 -8.94 -7.68
C ALA A 308 -4.32 -9.52 -8.34
N ALA A 309 -4.26 -10.84 -8.43
CA ALA A 309 -3.20 -11.59 -9.10
C ALA A 309 -3.83 -12.65 -10.01
N ALA A 310 -3.17 -12.94 -11.14
CA ALA A 310 -3.68 -13.89 -12.11
C ALA A 310 -3.67 -15.33 -11.58
N SER A 311 -4.65 -16.12 -11.96
CA SER A 311 -4.74 -17.56 -11.65
C SER A 311 -5.22 -18.34 -12.88
N PRO A 312 -4.65 -19.52 -13.15
CA PRO A 312 -5.13 -20.39 -14.23
C PRO A 312 -6.45 -21.11 -13.89
N GLU A 313 -6.94 -21.02 -12.65
CA GLU A 313 -8.15 -21.73 -12.20
C GLU A 313 -9.46 -21.10 -12.71
N TRP A 314 -9.42 -19.83 -13.11
CA TRP A 314 -10.58 -19.01 -13.42
C TRP A 314 -10.55 -18.40 -14.83
N PRO A 315 -10.68 -19.21 -15.89
CA PRO A 315 -10.89 -18.68 -17.24
C PRO A 315 -12.11 -17.77 -17.30
N LEU A 316 -12.04 -16.69 -18.07
CA LEU A 316 -13.10 -15.67 -18.17
C LEU A 316 -14.48 -16.27 -18.45
N ALA A 317 -14.58 -17.25 -19.35
CA ALA A 317 -15.85 -17.92 -19.66
C ALA A 317 -16.49 -18.60 -18.43
N ARG A 318 -15.66 -19.21 -17.57
CA ARG A 318 -16.11 -19.82 -16.31
C ARG A 318 -16.57 -18.77 -15.32
N VAL A 319 -15.82 -17.66 -15.19
CA VAL A 319 -16.19 -16.53 -14.33
C VAL A 319 -17.56 -16.00 -14.76
N LEU A 320 -17.74 -15.68 -16.05
CA LEU A 320 -19.01 -15.17 -16.58
C LEU A 320 -20.18 -16.14 -16.35
N ALA A 321 -19.98 -17.44 -16.54
CA ALA A 321 -21.01 -18.44 -16.25
C ALA A 321 -21.37 -18.50 -14.75
N GLN A 322 -20.36 -18.38 -13.87
CA GLN A 322 -20.54 -18.41 -12.42
C GLN A 322 -21.30 -17.19 -11.90
N VAL A 323 -21.01 -15.99 -12.44
CA VAL A 323 -21.60 -14.73 -11.95
C VAL A 323 -22.87 -14.31 -12.68
N ALA A 324 -23.21 -14.97 -13.79
CA ALA A 324 -24.45 -14.71 -14.54
C ALA A 324 -25.73 -14.68 -13.67
N PRO A 325 -25.91 -15.56 -12.66
CA PRO A 325 -27.09 -15.49 -11.77
C PRO A 325 -27.14 -14.21 -10.93
N ASP A 326 -25.98 -13.70 -10.50
CA ASP A 326 -25.88 -12.47 -9.69
C ASP A 326 -26.06 -11.20 -10.55
N ILE A 327 -25.68 -11.29 -11.83
CA ILE A 327 -25.84 -10.24 -12.84
C ILE A 327 -27.27 -10.32 -13.42
N GLY A 328 -28.24 -9.86 -12.63
CA GLY A 328 -29.63 -9.66 -13.06
C GLY A 328 -29.78 -8.75 -14.30
N ARG A 329 -31.02 -8.66 -14.83
CA ARG A 329 -31.33 -7.98 -16.11
C ARG A 329 -31.16 -6.45 -16.06
N GLY A 330 -30.90 -5.84 -17.23
CA GLY A 330 -30.85 -4.38 -17.42
C GLY A 330 -29.63 -3.69 -16.82
N ARG A 331 -28.50 -4.40 -16.75
CA ARG A 331 -27.23 -3.91 -16.19
C ARG A 331 -26.17 -3.82 -17.28
N THR A 332 -25.19 -2.94 -17.11
CA THR A 332 -24.04 -2.87 -18.02
C THR A 332 -22.93 -3.76 -17.47
N LEU A 333 -22.46 -4.70 -18.28
CA LEU A 333 -21.29 -5.51 -17.98
C LEU A 333 -20.10 -4.99 -18.81
N LEU A 334 -19.03 -4.61 -18.14
CA LEU A 334 -17.78 -4.17 -18.77
C LEU A 334 -16.70 -5.18 -18.40
N VAL A 335 -16.23 -5.90 -19.42
CA VAL A 335 -15.16 -6.88 -19.27
C VAL A 335 -13.84 -6.23 -19.67
N ILE A 336 -12.85 -6.33 -18.80
CA ILE A 336 -11.49 -5.82 -19.00
C ILE A 336 -10.61 -7.05 -19.25
N THR A 337 -10.23 -7.27 -20.50
CA THR A 337 -9.39 -8.38 -20.95
C THR A 337 -8.23 -7.85 -21.79
N PRO A 338 -7.04 -8.47 -21.75
CA PRO A 338 -5.99 -8.23 -22.74
C PRO A 338 -6.51 -8.52 -24.15
N ALA A 339 -5.99 -7.79 -25.12
CA ALA A 339 -6.39 -7.84 -26.54
C ALA A 339 -5.42 -8.68 -27.38
#